data_AF-A0AA39GXA9-F1
#
_entry.id   AF-A0AA39GXA9-F1
#
_cell.length_a   1.000
_cell.length_b   1.000
_cell.length_c   1.000
_cell.angle_alpha   90.00
_cell.angle_beta   90.00
_cell.angle_gamma   90.00
#
_symmetry.space_group_name_H-M   'P 1'
#
loop_
_entity.id
_entity.type
_entity.pdbx_description
1 polymer ?
#
loop_
_entity_poly.entity_id
_entity_poly.type
_entity_poly.pdbx_seq_one_letter_code
_entity_poly.pdbx_strand_id
1 'polypeptide(L)'
;MKPTVNRVYLLSVYRRLFEQLAAEDNEHIDNSADRCYPTFGNSKSDYEEEVAHFYGFWMDFSKRERDKRVMAYRQVREERRQLQAQKTEDRQIVSGKFDSSLSTCKTIRRTTSTRKIICWIYAK
;
A
#
# COMPACT_ATOMS: atom_id res chain seq x y z
N MET A 1 -42.36 -16.73 28.27
CA MET A 1 -41.17 -17.61 28.19
C MET A 1 -40.17 -16.97 27.24
N LYS A 2 -38.98 -16.59 27.71
CA LYS A 2 -37.92 -16.09 26.81
C LYS A 2 -37.34 -17.30 26.07
N PRO A 3 -37.16 -17.27 24.74
CA PRO A 3 -36.58 -18.39 24.03
C PRO A 3 -35.14 -18.54 24.52
N THR A 4 -34.86 -19.61 25.23
CA THR A 4 -33.49 -20.07 25.49
C THR A 4 -32.91 -20.48 24.15
N VAL A 5 -32.34 -19.51 23.43
CA VAL A 5 -31.42 -19.80 22.33
C VAL A 5 -30.40 -20.79 22.91
N ASN A 6 -30.37 -22.01 22.37
CA ASN A 6 -29.58 -23.10 22.91
C ASN A 6 -28.12 -22.65 23.00
N ARG A 7 -27.65 -22.37 24.22
CA ARG A 7 -26.28 -21.88 24.50
C ARG A 7 -25.21 -22.80 23.90
N VAL A 8 -25.53 -24.09 23.80
CA VAL A 8 -24.70 -25.14 23.20
C VAL A 8 -24.49 -24.93 21.69
N TYR A 9 -25.51 -24.48 20.96
CA TYR A 9 -25.41 -24.21 19.52
C TYR A 9 -24.59 -22.95 19.21
N LEU A 10 -24.71 -21.91 20.05
CA LEU A 10 -23.90 -20.71 19.87
C LEU A 10 -22.40 -21.02 20.00
N LEU A 11 -22.00 -21.75 21.04
CA LEU A 11 -20.60 -22.09 21.28
C LEU A 11 -20.01 -22.98 20.17
N SER A 12 -20.78 -23.90 19.60
CA SER A 12 -20.30 -24.78 18.53
C SER A 12 -20.14 -24.06 17.19
N VAL A 13 -21.02 -23.10 16.88
CA VAL A 13 -20.90 -22.24 15.69
C VAL A 13 -19.65 -21.37 15.78
N TYR A 14 -19.43 -20.69 16.91
CA TYR A 14 -18.25 -19.85 17.10
C TYR A 14 -16.95 -20.65 17.09
N ARG A 15 -16.94 -21.83 17.72
CA ARG A 15 -15.78 -22.74 17.68
C ARG A 15 -15.37 -23.05 16.23
N ARG A 16 -16.32 -23.48 15.40
CA ARG A 16 -16.05 -23.79 13.99
C ARG A 16 -15.50 -22.58 13.23
N LEU A 17 -16.06 -21.40 13.48
CA LEU A 17 -15.61 -20.18 12.81
C LEU A 17 -14.15 -19.85 13.13
N PHE A 18 -13.74 -19.94 14.39
CA PHE A 18 -12.34 -19.68 14.77
C PHE A 18 -11.39 -20.79 14.30
N GLU A 19 -11.83 -22.04 14.26
CA GLU A 19 -11.08 -23.15 13.66
C GLU A 19 -10.86 -22.92 12.15
N GLN A 20 -11.89 -22.46 11.43
CA GLN A 20 -11.77 -22.11 10.01
C GLN A 20 -10.81 -20.94 9.78
N LEU A 21 -10.93 -19.86 10.56
CA LEU A 21 -10.00 -18.73 10.48
C LEU A 21 -8.55 -19.16 10.73
N ALA A 22 -8.32 -20.01 11.72
CA ALA A 22 -7.00 -20.56 12.00
C ALA A 22 -6.50 -21.46 10.86
N ALA A 23 -7.38 -22.24 10.22
CA ALA A 23 -7.03 -23.08 9.08
C ALA A 23 -6.68 -22.27 7.82
N GLU A 24 -7.45 -21.23 7.50
CA GLU A 24 -7.18 -20.33 6.37
C GLU A 24 -5.85 -19.58 6.53
N ASP A 25 -5.54 -19.09 7.74
CA ASP A 25 -4.26 -18.44 8.00
C ASP A 25 -3.09 -19.44 8.02
N ASN A 26 -3.33 -20.69 8.45
CA ASN A 26 -2.33 -21.76 8.43
C ASN A 26 -1.81 -22.11 7.03
N GLU A 27 -2.62 -21.94 5.98
CA GLU A 27 -2.17 -22.14 4.59
C GLU A 27 -1.04 -21.16 4.20
N HIS A 28 -0.91 -20.05 4.94
CA HIS A 28 0.03 -18.98 4.66
C HIS A 28 1.25 -18.98 5.61
N ILE A 29 1.35 -19.94 6.54
CA ILE A 29 2.46 -20.05 7.51
C ILE A 29 3.32 -21.29 7.19
N ASP A 30 4.55 -21.05 6.72
CA ASP A 30 5.51 -22.10 6.35
C ASP A 30 5.97 -22.99 7.53
N ASN A 31 6.03 -22.43 8.75
CA ASN A 31 6.57 -23.13 9.91
C ASN A 31 5.48 -23.61 10.88
N SER A 32 5.49 -24.92 11.17
CA SER A 32 4.54 -25.53 12.10
C SER A 32 4.62 -25.04 13.53
N ALA A 33 5.82 -24.68 13.97
CA ALA A 33 6.07 -24.38 15.37
C ALA A 33 5.51 -23.01 15.79
N ASP A 34 5.31 -22.11 14.82
CA ASP A 34 4.66 -20.81 15.05
C ASP A 34 3.13 -20.92 15.12
N ARG A 35 2.58 -22.12 14.86
CA ARG A 35 1.14 -22.44 14.89
C ARG A 35 0.65 -22.65 16.33
N CYS A 36 0.56 -21.59 17.12
CA CYS A 36 0.02 -21.66 18.49
C CYS A 36 -1.31 -20.90 18.61
N TYR A 37 -2.32 -21.35 17.86
CA TYR A 37 -3.68 -20.82 17.97
C TYR A 37 -4.37 -21.32 19.25
N PRO A 38 -4.94 -20.43 20.09
CA PRO A 38 -5.64 -20.85 21.29
C PRO A 38 -6.94 -21.58 20.92
N THR A 39 -7.26 -22.64 21.65
CA THR A 39 -8.48 -23.43 21.43
C THR A 39 -9.70 -22.72 22.02
N PHE A 40 -10.84 -22.80 21.35
CA PHE A 40 -12.09 -22.27 21.88
C PHE A 40 -12.58 -23.07 23.10
N GLY A 41 -12.86 -22.39 24.20
CA GLY A 41 -13.29 -22.99 25.47
C GLY A 41 -14.68 -23.64 25.44
N ASN A 42 -15.22 -23.94 26.62
CA ASN A 42 -16.53 -24.56 26.80
C ASN A 42 -17.39 -23.77 27.80
N SER A 43 -18.62 -24.18 28.08
CA SER A 43 -19.51 -23.41 28.98
C SER A 43 -19.05 -23.33 30.45
N LYS A 44 -18.02 -24.09 30.83
CA LYS A 44 -17.41 -24.13 32.16
C LYS A 44 -15.97 -23.58 32.19
N SER A 45 -15.44 -23.09 31.07
CA SER A 45 -14.10 -22.50 31.03
C SER A 45 -14.03 -21.25 31.90
N ASP A 46 -12.92 -21.07 32.61
CA ASP A 46 -12.69 -19.88 33.42
C ASP A 46 -12.54 -18.63 32.55
N TYR A 47 -13.14 -17.53 33.00
CA TYR A 47 -13.19 -16.31 32.19
C TYR A 47 -11.82 -15.62 32.12
N GLU A 48 -11.10 -15.54 33.23
CA GLU A 48 -9.86 -14.77 33.31
C GLU A 48 -8.67 -15.56 32.74
N GLU A 49 -8.63 -16.88 32.91
CA GLU A 49 -7.48 -17.68 32.47
C GLU A 49 -7.59 -18.21 31.03
N GLU A 50 -8.78 -18.63 30.60
CA GLU A 50 -8.94 -19.27 29.28
C GLU A 50 -9.60 -18.32 28.26
N VAL A 51 -10.72 -17.72 28.64
CA VAL A 51 -11.52 -16.90 27.72
C VAL A 51 -10.83 -15.57 27.42
N ALA A 52 -10.26 -14.91 28.42
CA ALA A 52 -9.55 -13.64 28.24
C ALA A 52 -8.30 -13.81 27.37
N HIS A 53 -7.50 -14.86 27.60
CA HIS A 53 -6.34 -15.16 26.76
C HIS A 53 -6.73 -15.48 25.32
N PHE A 54 -7.79 -16.27 25.12
CA PHE A 54 -8.32 -16.56 23.79
C PHE A 54 -8.68 -15.27 23.04
N TYR A 55 -9.51 -14.41 23.64
CA TYR A 55 -9.92 -13.17 22.98
C TYR A 55 -8.79 -12.15 22.84
N GLY A 56 -7.85 -12.11 23.79
CA GLY A 56 -6.63 -11.30 23.69
C GLY A 56 -5.83 -11.63 22.44
N PHE A 57 -5.58 -12.93 22.20
CA PHE A 57 -4.90 -13.38 20.99
C PHE A 57 -5.63 -12.95 19.70
N TRP A 58 -6.94 -13.18 19.61
CA TRP A 58 -7.71 -12.87 18.40
C TRP A 58 -7.89 -11.36 18.16
N MET A 59 -7.89 -10.56 19.24
CA MET A 59 -7.83 -9.10 19.15
C MET A 59 -6.51 -8.63 18.54
N ASP A 60 -5.39 -9.16 19.03
CA ASP A 60 -4.06 -8.83 18.51
C ASP A 60 -3.88 -9.31 17.08
N PHE A 61 -4.36 -10.52 16.76
CA PHE A 61 -4.40 -11.05 15.39
C PHE A 61 -5.13 -10.07 14.45
N SER A 62 -6.34 -9.64 14.82
CA SER A 62 -7.13 -8.70 14.03
C SER A 62 -6.43 -7.35 13.83
N LYS A 63 -5.67 -6.92 14.85
CA LYS A 63 -4.89 -5.67 14.80
C LYS A 63 -3.71 -5.81 13.83
N ARG A 64 -2.95 -6.90 13.93
CA ARG A 64 -1.84 -7.21 13.01
C ARG A 64 -2.32 -7.26 11.56
N GLU A 65 -3.44 -7.93 11.29
CA GLU A 65 -3.98 -8.01 9.92
C GLU A 65 -4.45 -6.65 9.38
N ARG A 66 -5.06 -5.82 10.22
CA ARG A 66 -5.39 -4.45 9.85
C ARG A 66 -4.12 -3.65 9.52
N ASP A 67 -3.10 -3.75 10.37
CA ASP A 67 -1.86 -3.00 10.20
C ASP A 67 -1.12 -3.41 8.92
N LYS A 68 -1.06 -4.72 8.61
CA LYS A 68 -0.54 -5.23 7.33
C LYS A 68 -1.24 -4.58 6.13
N ARG A 69 -2.58 -4.55 6.13
CA ARG A 69 -3.38 -3.92 5.06
C ARG A 69 -3.12 -2.43 4.95
N VAL A 70 -3.01 -1.72 6.08
CA VAL A 70 -2.72 -0.28 6.12
C VAL A 70 -1.33 0.01 5.56
N MET A 71 -0.32 -0.77 5.93
CA MET A 71 1.05 -0.60 5.42
C MET A 71 1.13 -0.86 3.91
N ALA A 72 0.51 -1.93 3.43
CA ALA A 72 0.46 -2.22 1.99
C ALA A 72 -0.20 -1.06 1.20
N TYR A 73 -1.30 -0.49 1.73
CA TYR A 73 -1.93 0.68 1.11
C TYR A 73 -1.03 1.93 1.13
N ARG A 74 -0.31 2.17 2.23
CA ARG A 74 0.65 3.29 2.33
C ARG A 74 1.76 3.17 1.30
N GLN A 75 2.32 1.98 1.11
CA GLN A 75 3.35 1.71 0.10
C GLN A 75 2.85 2.02 -1.31
N VAL A 76 1.69 1.48 -1.71
CA VAL A 76 1.10 1.75 -3.03
C VAL A 76 0.87 3.25 -3.24
N ARG A 77 0.45 3.97 -2.19
CA ARG A 77 0.26 5.43 -2.24
C ARG A 77 1.60 6.18 -2.41
N GLU A 78 2.68 5.69 -1.82
CA GLU A 78 4.03 6.26 -1.95
C GLU A 78 4.61 6.04 -3.34
N GLU A 79 4.52 4.82 -3.87
CA GLU A 79 4.94 4.49 -5.23
C GLU A 79 4.23 5.38 -6.27
N ARG A 80 2.92 5.62 -6.09
CA ARG A 80 2.16 6.54 -6.95
C ARG A 80 2.67 7.98 -6.86
N ARG A 81 3.05 8.45 -5.67
CA ARG A 81 3.62 9.79 -5.48
C ARG A 81 4.98 9.91 -6.15
N GLN A 82 5.85 8.91 -5.99
CA GLN A 82 7.17 8.87 -6.63
C GLN A 82 7.04 8.86 -8.16
N LEU A 83 6.13 8.04 -8.70
CA LEU A 83 5.88 7.99 -10.13
C LEU A 83 5.38 9.34 -10.68
N GLN A 84 4.56 10.07 -9.93
CA GLN A 84 4.12 11.40 -10.33
C GLN A 84 5.24 12.43 -10.30
N ALA A 85 6.12 12.37 -9.29
CA ALA A 85 7.29 13.24 -9.19
C ALA A 85 8.23 13.02 -10.39
N GLN A 86 8.58 11.75 -10.68
CA GLN A 86 9.40 11.38 -11.84
C GLN A 86 8.77 11.87 -13.16
N LYS A 87 7.46 11.62 -13.35
CA LYS A 87 6.76 12.11 -14.55
C LYS A 87 6.76 13.63 -14.69
N THR A 88 6.83 14.37 -13.59
CA THR A 88 6.87 15.83 -13.60
C THR A 88 8.27 16.32 -13.92
N GLU A 89 9.30 15.70 -13.34
CA GLU A 89 10.71 15.93 -13.66
C GLU A 89 10.99 15.67 -15.14
N ASP A 90 10.52 14.53 -15.67
CA ASP A 90 10.66 14.17 -17.09
C ASP A 90 10.03 15.23 -18.01
N ARG A 91 8.83 15.75 -17.66
CA ARG A 91 8.19 16.83 -18.41
C ARG A 91 9.00 18.11 -18.38
N GLN A 92 9.57 18.47 -17.22
CA GLN A 92 10.41 19.66 -17.10
C GLN A 92 11.71 19.55 -17.90
N ILE A 93 12.33 18.36 -17.92
CA ILE A 93 13.52 18.10 -18.74
C ILE A 93 13.19 18.25 -20.22
N VAL A 94 12.06 17.69 -20.66
CA VAL A 94 11.61 17.80 -22.06
C VAL A 94 11.32 19.26 -22.44
N SER A 95 10.60 20.01 -21.60
CA SER A 95 10.33 21.43 -21.87
C SER A 95 11.62 22.25 -21.88
N GLY A 96 12.53 22.02 -20.94
CA GLY A 96 13.83 22.71 -20.90
C GLY A 96 14.70 22.43 -22.14
N LYS A 97 14.69 21.19 -22.65
CA LYS A 97 15.35 20.84 -23.93
C LYS A 97 14.74 21.61 -25.11
N PHE A 98 13.42 21.72 -25.15
CA PHE A 98 12.72 22.48 -26.19
C PHE A 98 13.05 23.97 -26.13
N ASP A 99 13.04 24.57 -24.94
CA ASP A 99 13.38 25.98 -24.74
C ASP A 99 14.84 26.30 -25.10
N SER A 100 15.78 25.41 -24.76
CA SER A 100 17.19 25.52 -25.16
C SER A 100 17.37 25.46 -26.69
N SER A 101 16.66 24.53 -27.35
CA SER A 101 16.65 24.43 -28.81
C SER A 101 16.08 25.70 -29.47
N LEU A 102 14.97 26.23 -28.94
CA LEU A 102 14.38 27.50 -29.38
C LEU A 102 15.34 28.68 -29.21
N SER A 103 16.05 28.76 -28.07
CA SER A 103 17.05 29.80 -27.81
C SER A 103 18.20 29.75 -28.82
N THR A 104 18.72 28.54 -29.08
CA THR A 104 19.78 28.31 -30.08
C THR A 104 19.34 28.75 -31.48
N CYS A 105 18.15 28.35 -31.90
CA CYS A 105 17.57 28.75 -33.20
C CYS A 105 17.42 30.28 -33.34
N LYS A 106 16.94 30.96 -32.28
CA LYS A 106 16.82 32.44 -32.27
C LYS A 106 18.19 33.12 -32.43
N THR A 107 19.23 32.61 -31.76
CA THR A 107 20.59 33.14 -31.86
C THR A 107 21.17 32.97 -33.27
N ILE A 108 21.00 31.78 -33.89
CA ILE A 108 21.46 31.52 -35.27
C ILE A 108 20.75 32.44 -36.28
N ARG A 109 19.44 32.65 -36.14
CA ARG A 109 18.70 33.57 -37.02
C ARG A 109 19.20 35.01 -36.88
N ARG A 110 19.47 35.48 -35.65
CA ARG A 110 20.03 36.82 -35.40
C ARG A 110 21.42 37.00 -35.98
N THR A 111 22.32 36.02 -35.82
CA THR A 111 23.69 36.07 -36.39
C THR A 111 23.69 35.99 -37.91
N THR A 112 22.80 35.18 -38.50
CA THR A 112 22.66 35.08 -39.95
C THR A 112 22.07 36.37 -40.55
N SER A 113 21.08 36.98 -39.88
CA SER A 113 20.49 38.26 -40.31
C SER A 113 21.50 39.41 -40.22
N THR A 114 22.26 39.50 -39.12
CA THR A 114 23.33 40.51 -38.99
C THR A 114 24.47 40.30 -39.97
N ARG A 115 24.90 39.05 -40.23
CA ARG A 115 25.87 38.74 -41.29
C ARG A 115 25.39 39.18 -42.67
N LYS A 116 24.11 38.97 -43.02
CA LYS A 116 23.53 39.43 -44.30
C LYS A 116 23.56 40.96 -44.41
N ILE A 117 23.21 41.68 -43.34
CA ILE A 117 23.25 43.15 -43.30
C ILE A 117 24.68 43.65 -43.44
N ILE A 118 25.63 43.06 -42.72
CA ILE A 118 27.05 43.42 -42.80
C ILE A 118 27.59 43.16 -44.22
N CYS A 119 27.38 41.98 -44.80
CA CYS A 119 27.77 41.70 -46.19
C CYS A 119 27.19 42.73 -47.19
N TRP A 120 25.96 43.19 -46.97
CA TRP A 120 25.35 44.21 -47.83
C TRP A 120 26.03 45.59 -47.71
N ILE A 121 26.49 45.96 -46.52
CA ILE A 121 27.22 47.22 -46.28
C ILE A 121 28.60 47.20 -46.96
N TYR A 122 29.32 46.08 -46.90
CA TYR A 122 30.70 45.96 -47.41
C TYR A 122 30.80 45.56 -48.90
N ALA A 123 29.67 45.27 -49.57
CA ALA A 123 29.63 44.93 -51.00
C ALA A 123 29.36 46.15 -51.91
N LYS A 124 29.51 47.37 -51.40
CA LYS A 124 29.26 48.64 -52.08
C LYS A 124 30.54 49.45 -52.20
#